data_AF-A0A971GN39-F1
#
_entry.id   AF-A0A971GN39-F1
#
_cell.length_a   1.000
_cell.length_b   1.000
_cell.length_c   1.000
_cell.angle_alpha   90.00
_cell.angle_beta   90.00
_cell.angle_gamma   90.00
#
_symmetry.space_group_name_H-M   'P 1'
#
loop_
_entity.id
_entity.type
_entity.pdbx_description
1 polymer ?
#
loop_
_entity_poly.entity_id
_entity_poly.type
_entity_poly.pdbx_seq_one_letter_code
_entity_poly.pdbx_strand_id
1 'polypeptide(L)' 'MGEIFSASEIKKGFHPEGYRIDKTASPMDFYTKWEITPEGEWVNPRATCFDSMPQQGWHKAD' A
#
# COMPACT_ATOMS: atom_id res chain seq x y z
N MET A 1 15.60 5.03 11.92
CA MET A 1 15.08 3.77 11.32
C MET A 1 13.58 3.91 11.32
N GLY A 2 12.96 3.98 10.14
CA GLY A 2 11.51 4.17 10.05
C GLY A 2 10.79 2.99 10.68
N GLU A 3 9.79 3.27 11.50
CA GLU A 3 8.96 2.21 12.08
C GLU A 3 8.22 1.48 10.96
N ILE A 4 8.28 0.15 11.02
CA ILE A 4 7.67 -0.75 10.04
C ILE A 4 6.44 -1.34 10.73
N PHE A 5 5.28 -1.25 10.08
CA PHE A 5 4.01 -1.64 10.66
C PHE A 5 3.41 -2.87 9.95
N SER A 6 2.42 -3.47 10.60
CA SER A 6 1.59 -4.50 9.97
C SER A 6 0.46 -3.87 9.14
N ALA A 7 0.02 -4.57 8.09
CA ALA A 7 -1.02 -4.10 7.17
C ALA A 7 -2.34 -3.77 7.89
N SER A 8 -2.68 -4.52 8.94
CA SER A 8 -3.89 -4.33 9.74
C SER A 8 -3.87 -3.00 10.51
N GLU A 9 -2.69 -2.55 10.93
CA GLU A 9 -2.48 -1.27 11.64
C GLU A 9 -2.44 -0.06 10.70
N ILE A 10 -2.35 -0.26 9.39
CA ILE A 10 -2.33 0.82 8.41
C ILE A 10 -3.75 1.31 8.14
N LYS A 11 -3.99 2.61 8.33
CA LYS A 11 -5.14 3.31 7.73
C LYS A 11 -4.77 3.90 6.37
N LYS A 12 -3.60 4.53 6.28
CA LYS A 12 -3.01 5.06 5.07
C LYS A 12 -1.51 4.78 5.07
N GLY A 13 -0.99 4.28 3.95
CA GLY A 13 0.42 3.88 3.89
C GLY A 13 0.78 3.13 2.63
N PHE A 14 2.06 2.81 2.51
CA PHE A 14 2.61 2.12 1.34
C PHE A 14 3.62 1.04 1.73
N HIS A 15 3.80 0.09 0.83
CA HIS A 15 4.79 -0.97 0.91
C HIS A 15 5.78 -0.80 -0.26
N PRO A 16 7.09 -0.99 -0.04
CA PRO A 16 8.11 -0.84 -1.10
C PRO A 16 7.91 -1.80 -2.29
N GLU A 17 7.16 -2.88 -2.11
CA GLU A 17 6.76 -3.78 -3.22
C GLU A 17 5.64 -3.23 -4.12
N GLY A 18 5.31 -1.94 -4.00
CA GLY A 18 4.30 -1.28 -4.83
C GLY A 18 2.88 -1.44 -4.33
N TYR A 19 2.67 -1.71 -3.03
CA TYR A 19 1.31 -1.76 -2.48
C TYR A 19 0.98 -0.46 -1.73
N ARG A 20 -0.29 -0.06 -1.79
CA ARG A 20 -0.84 1.08 -1.06
C ARG A 20 -2.09 0.64 -0.31
N ILE A 21 -2.20 1.09 0.94
CA ILE A 21 -3.40 1.01 1.75
C ILE A 21 -3.93 2.42 1.92
N ASP A 22 -5.22 2.62 1.63
CA ASP A 22 -5.92 3.87 1.89
C ASP A 22 -7.38 3.59 2.29
N LYS A 23 -7.58 3.25 3.56
CA LYS A 23 -8.92 2.97 4.13
C LYS A 23 -9.82 4.21 4.22
N THR A 24 -9.32 5.39 3.82
CA THR A 24 -10.10 6.63 3.74
C THR A 24 -10.66 6.88 2.34
N ALA A 25 -10.16 6.15 1.33
CA ALA A 25 -10.61 6.24 -0.04
C ALA A 25 -11.94 5.49 -0.26
N SER A 26 -12.37 5.34 -1.51
CA SER A 26 -13.50 4.47 -1.86
C SER A 26 -13.14 3.00 -1.57
N PRO A 27 -14.12 2.11 -1.29
CA PRO A 27 -13.85 0.71 -0.97
C PRO A 27 -13.01 -0.05 -2.02
N MET A 28 -13.12 0.33 -3.30
CA MET A 28 -12.31 -0.24 -4.39
C MET A 28 -10.85 0.20 -4.37
N ASP A 29 -10.54 1.32 -3.70
CA ASP A 29 -9.22 1.94 -3.61
C ASP A 29 -8.54 1.69 -2.25
N PHE A 30 -9.19 0.94 -1.35
CA PHE A 30 -8.64 0.60 -0.03
C PHE A 30 -7.29 -0.10 -0.12
N TYR A 31 -7.16 -1.04 -1.05
CA TYR A 31 -5.98 -1.86 -1.24
C TYR A 31 -5.64 -1.87 -2.72
N THR A 32 -4.54 -1.23 -3.07
CA THR A 32 -4.12 -1.13 -4.47
C THR A 32 -2.67 -1.58 -4.63
N LYS A 33 -2.41 -2.28 -5.73
CA LYS A 33 -1.06 -2.58 -6.20
C LYS A 33 -0.76 -1.67 -7.39
N TRP A 34 0.40 -1.08 -7.36
CA TRP A 34 0.91 -0.15 -8.35
C TRP A 34 2.19 -0.71 -8.94
N GLU A 35 2.45 -0.35 -10.18
CA GLU A 35 3.74 -0.59 -10.82
C GLU A 35 4.63 0.61 -10.53
N ILE A 36 5.84 0.38 -10.04
CA ILE A 36 6.83 1.43 -9.79
C ILE A 36 7.74 1.49 -11.01
N THR A 37 7.72 2.61 -11.74
CA THR A 37 8.59 2.81 -12.90
C THR A 37 10.06 2.91 -12.46
N PRO A 38 11.03 2.73 -13.37
CA PRO A 38 12.45 2.97 -13.06
C PRO A 38 12.75 4.38 -12.54
N GLU A 39 11.88 5.34 -12.84
CA GLU A 39 11.95 6.74 -12.39
C GLU A 39 11.34 6.94 -10.99
N GLY A 40 10.75 5.89 -10.41
CA GLY A 40 10.13 5.89 -9.08
C GLY A 40 8.66 6.32 -9.07
N GLU A 41 8.03 6.46 -10.23
CA GLU A 41 6.63 6.84 -10.34
C GLU A 41 5.71 5.65 -10.12
N TRP A 42 4.59 5.88 -9.44
CA TRP A 42 3.58 4.86 -9.20
C TRP A 42 2.52 4.96 -10.29
N VAL A 43 2.38 3.92 -11.10
CA VAL A 43 1.42 3.86 -12.22
C VAL A 43 0.54 2.62 -12.17
N ASN A 44 -0.52 2.61 -12.97
CA ASN A 44 -1.45 1.48 -13.17
C ASN A 44 -2.00 0.87 -11.85
N PRO A 45 -2.73 1.64 -11.03
CA PRO A 45 -3.35 1.12 -9.82
C PRO A 45 -4.30 -0.04 -10.15
N ARG A 46 -4.12 -1.16 -9.45
CA ARG A 46 -5.01 -2.31 -9.50
C ARG A 46 -5.51 -2.63 -8.11
N ALA A 47 -6.83 -2.73 -7.96
CA ALA A 47 -7.43 -3.21 -6.72
C ALA A 47 -6.89 -4.61 -6.38
N THR A 48 -6.60 -4.85 -5.11
CA THR A 48 -6.13 -6.14 -4.60
C THR A 48 -6.87 -6.52 -3.33
N CYS A 49 -6.77 -7.78 -2.93
CA CYS A 49 -7.34 -8.25 -1.67
C CYS A 49 -6.34 -8.04 -0.53
N PHE A 50 -6.86 -7.77 0.66
CA PHE A 50 -6.04 -7.63 1.87
C PHE A 50 -5.18 -8.86 2.16
N ASP A 51 -5.67 -10.06 1.82
CA ASP A 51 -4.93 -11.30 2.03
C ASP A 51 -3.84 -11.55 0.96
N SER A 52 -3.85 -10.80 -0.14
CA SER A 52 -2.91 -10.94 -1.26
C SER A 52 -1.74 -9.94 -1.21
N MET A 53 -1.68 -9.10 -0.18
CA MET A 53 -0.62 -8.14 0.04
C MET A 53 0.27 -8.54 1.24
N PRO A 54 1.50 -7.99 1.33
CA PRO A 54 2.37 -8.22 2.48
C PRO A 54 1.66 -7.84 3.77
N GLN A 55 1.75 -8.67 4.81
CA GLN A 55 1.11 -8.39 6.11
C GLN A 55 1.99 -7.56 7.04
N GLN A 56 3.27 -7.40 6.71
CA GLN A 56 4.28 -6.63 7.44
C GLN A 56 5.07 -5.81 6.43
N GLY A 57 6.02 -4.97 6.88
CA GLY A 57 6.85 -4.20 5.95
C GLY A 57 6.28 -2.82 5.59
N TRP A 58 5.21 -2.37 6.25
CA TRP A 58 4.49 -1.17 5.84
C TRP A 58 5.04 0.12 6.42
N HIS A 59 5.03 1.15 5.59
CA HIS A 59 5.27 2.54 6.00
C HIS A 59 3.94 3.27 6.13
N LYS A 60 3.64 3.75 7.34
CA LYS A 60 2.48 4.62 7.56
C LYS A 60 2.70 5.96 6.86
N ALA A 61 1.66 6.42 6.17
CA ALA A 61 1.54 7.79 5.71
C ALA A 61 0.48 8.47 6.59
N ASP A 62 0.76 9.68 7.05
CA ASP A 62 -0.20 10.49 7.80
C ASP A 62 -1.31 11.04 6.88
#